data_AF-A0A0D3KPI6-F1
#
_entry.id   AF-A0A0D3KPI6-F1
#
_cell.length_a   1.000
_cell.length_b   1.000
_cell.length_c   1.000
_cell.angle_alpha   90.00
_cell.angle_beta   90.00
_cell.angle_gamma   90.00
#
_symmetry.space_group_name_H-M   'P 1'
#
loop_
_entity.id
_entity.type
_entity.pdbx_description
1 polymer ?
#
loop_
_entity_poly.entity_id
_entity_poly.type
_entity_poly.pdbx_seq_one_letter_code
_entity_poly.pdbx_strand_id
1 'polypeptide(L)'
;MRPAIGLVYDGHAQHLPPASARATHIETPERVSVIYRALGKARLLDRLTRVAPREATRAEAEAVHTAEHLDALEALADAEPSLRGAWRGGAGGGWSLGRDMFHDAQTACAARRAAGGVVALTEAVLRGEISSGFALVRPPGHHACEDRMAGFCFLNSVAVAARAALSPRGGLRRVLVVDWDVHHGDGTQAIFEEDPAVLFFSLHRFGRGFFPGAAARSRAPGRG
;
A
#
# COMPACT_ATOMS: atom_id res chain seq x y z
N MET A 1 -2.33 14.66 29.48
CA MET A 1 -2.92 13.38 29.01
C MET A 1 -1.85 12.60 28.28
N ARG A 2 -1.84 11.27 28.33
CA ARG A 2 -0.91 10.48 27.48
C ARG A 2 -1.30 10.68 26.01
N PRO A 3 -0.34 10.84 25.09
CA PRO A 3 -0.66 10.95 23.67
C PRO A 3 -1.36 9.65 23.22
N ALA A 4 -2.55 9.76 22.62
CA ALA A 4 -3.26 8.60 22.10
C ALA A 4 -2.53 8.07 20.84
N ILE A 5 -2.36 6.75 20.75
CA ILE A 5 -1.75 6.08 19.59
C ILE A 5 -2.87 5.34 18.84
N GLY A 6 -3.08 5.70 17.58
CA GLY A 6 -4.11 5.09 16.74
C GLY A 6 -3.73 3.70 16.22
N LEU A 7 -4.72 2.83 16.04
CA LEU A 7 -4.59 1.56 15.36
C LEU A 7 -5.68 1.41 14.30
N VAL A 8 -5.26 1.19 13.05
CA VAL A 8 -6.13 0.63 12.01
C VAL A 8 -5.82 -0.85 11.86
N TYR A 9 -6.85 -1.68 11.94
CA TYR A 9 -6.79 -3.09 11.57
C TYR A 9 -8.12 -3.49 10.97
N ASP A 10 -8.06 -4.19 9.84
CA ASP A 10 -9.23 -4.68 9.14
C ASP A 10 -9.11 -6.18 8.85
N GLY A 11 -10.09 -6.94 9.34
CA GLY A 11 -10.19 -8.37 9.09
C GLY A 11 -11.20 -8.75 8.01
N HIS A 12 -11.88 -7.78 7.39
CA HIS A 12 -13.08 -8.01 6.58
C HIS A 12 -12.78 -8.40 5.13
N ALA A 13 -11.92 -7.66 4.44
CA ALA A 13 -11.51 -7.97 3.06
C ALA A 13 -10.08 -8.55 3.08
N GLN A 14 -9.98 -9.86 2.88
CA GLN A 14 -8.70 -10.55 2.81
C GLN A 14 -8.55 -11.15 1.43
N HIS A 15 -7.76 -10.48 0.59
CA HIS A 15 -7.29 -11.05 -0.66
C HIS A 15 -6.40 -12.27 -0.37
N LEU A 16 -6.68 -13.40 -1.05
CA LEU A 16 -6.07 -14.70 -0.84
C LEU A 16 -5.26 -15.16 -2.06
N PRO A 17 -4.10 -15.80 -1.84
CA PRO A 17 -3.46 -16.57 -2.89
C PRO A 17 -4.39 -17.69 -3.38
N PRO A 18 -4.33 -18.04 -4.68
CA PRO A 18 -5.04 -19.18 -5.23
C PRO A 18 -4.79 -20.45 -4.43
N ALA A 19 -5.78 -21.34 -4.41
CA ALA A 19 -5.81 -22.51 -3.54
C ALA A 19 -4.52 -23.36 -3.63
N SER A 20 -3.95 -23.48 -4.83
CA SER A 20 -2.73 -24.24 -5.09
C SER A 20 -1.45 -23.70 -4.43
N ALA A 21 -1.40 -22.41 -4.05
CA ALA A 21 -0.26 -21.83 -3.32
C ALA A 21 -0.61 -21.30 -1.94
N ARG A 22 -1.84 -21.49 -1.45
CA ARG A 22 -2.28 -20.92 -0.17
C ARG A 22 -1.42 -21.34 1.01
N ALA A 23 -0.85 -22.55 0.97
CA ALA A 23 0.02 -23.07 2.03
C ALA A 23 1.48 -22.60 1.94
N THR A 24 1.93 -22.07 0.80
CA THR A 24 3.34 -21.79 0.52
C THR A 24 3.62 -20.34 0.13
N HIS A 25 2.58 -19.56 -0.20
CA HIS A 25 2.74 -18.16 -0.55
C HIS A 25 3.21 -17.35 0.67
N ILE A 26 4.12 -16.42 0.45
CA ILE A 26 4.73 -15.62 1.53
C ILE A 26 3.88 -14.41 1.94
N GLU A 27 3.01 -13.93 1.05
CA GLU A 27 2.03 -12.87 1.31
C GLU A 27 0.69 -13.55 1.62
N THR A 28 0.27 -13.55 2.89
CA THR A 28 -0.97 -14.18 3.34
C THR A 28 -1.67 -13.33 4.41
N PRO A 29 -2.98 -13.53 4.66
CA PRO A 29 -3.70 -12.78 5.69
C PRO A 29 -3.21 -12.99 7.13
N GLU A 30 -2.54 -14.11 7.40
CA GLU A 30 -1.93 -14.40 8.69
C GLU A 30 -0.89 -13.33 9.08
N ARG A 31 -0.22 -12.69 8.11
CA ARG A 31 0.80 -11.67 8.37
C ARG A 31 0.31 -10.52 9.25
N VAL A 32 -0.90 -10.01 9.01
CA VAL A 32 -1.47 -8.92 9.83
C VAL A 32 -2.23 -9.44 11.04
N SER A 33 -2.94 -10.56 10.91
CA SER A 33 -3.73 -11.10 12.01
C SER A 33 -2.87 -11.65 13.15
N VAL A 34 -1.68 -12.19 12.86
CA VAL A 34 -0.71 -12.60 13.89
C VAL A 34 -0.19 -11.41 14.67
N ILE A 35 0.11 -10.28 14.00
CA ILE A 35 0.54 -9.04 14.69
C ILE A 35 -0.59 -8.53 15.59
N TYR A 36 -1.82 -8.45 15.06
CA TYR A 36 -2.98 -8.01 15.86
C TYR A 36 -3.21 -8.89 17.08
N ARG A 37 -3.13 -10.23 16.93
CA ARG A 37 -3.21 -11.19 18.04
C ARG A 37 -2.06 -11.03 19.04
N ALA A 38 -0.85 -10.76 18.57
CA ALA A 38 0.31 -10.53 19.43
C ALA A 38 0.15 -9.26 20.27
N LEU A 39 -0.35 -8.17 19.68
CA LEU A 39 -0.71 -6.95 20.41
C LEU A 39 -1.77 -7.22 21.48
N GLY A 40 -2.76 -8.07 21.18
CA GLY A 40 -3.78 -8.49 22.14
C GLY A 40 -3.20 -9.31 23.30
N LYS A 41 -2.37 -10.31 23.01
CA LYS A 41 -1.68 -11.12 24.03
C LYS A 41 -0.78 -10.27 24.93
N ALA A 42 -0.15 -9.24 24.38
CA ALA A 42 0.66 -8.28 25.12
C ALA A 42 -0.17 -7.20 25.85
N ARG A 43 -1.51 -7.26 25.78
CA ARG A 43 -2.44 -6.26 26.34
C ARG A 43 -2.15 -4.83 25.87
N LEU A 44 -1.66 -4.69 24.65
CA LEU A 44 -1.39 -3.40 24.03
C LEU A 44 -2.63 -2.82 23.34
N LEU A 45 -3.57 -3.66 22.88
CA LEU A 45 -4.79 -3.20 22.21
C LEU A 45 -5.61 -2.24 23.10
N ASP A 46 -5.67 -2.48 24.42
CA ASP A 46 -6.38 -1.64 25.38
C ASP A 46 -5.77 -0.24 25.53
N ARG A 47 -4.54 -0.06 25.04
CA ARG A 47 -3.79 1.21 25.07
C ARG A 47 -3.83 1.96 23.74
N LEU A 48 -4.45 1.39 22.71
CA LEU A 48 -4.51 1.95 21.37
C LEU A 48 -5.93 2.47 21.10
N THR A 49 -6.01 3.62 20.44
CA THR A 49 -7.28 4.17 19.96
C THR A 49 -7.62 3.53 18.62
N ARG A 50 -8.73 2.80 18.54
CA ARG A 50 -9.14 2.20 17.29
C ARG A 50 -9.61 3.28 16.32
N VAL A 51 -9.00 3.32 15.13
CA VAL A 51 -9.45 4.13 13.99
C VAL A 51 -10.17 3.20 13.04
N ALA A 52 -11.39 3.56 12.64
CA ALA A 52 -12.19 2.73 11.75
C ALA A 52 -11.58 2.73 10.34
N PRO A 53 -11.31 1.56 9.74
CA PRO A 53 -10.89 1.50 8.34
C PRO A 53 -12.03 1.90 7.41
N ARG A 54 -11.69 2.57 6.31
CA ARG A 54 -12.58 2.90 5.20
C ARG A 54 -11.91 2.56 3.88
N GLU A 55 -12.69 2.51 2.80
CA GLU A 55 -12.12 2.46 1.46
C GLU A 55 -11.56 3.84 1.08
N ALA A 56 -10.44 3.84 0.34
CA ALA A 56 -9.99 5.01 -0.38
C ALA A 56 -11.03 5.35 -1.45
N THR A 57 -11.41 6.62 -1.52
CA THR A 57 -12.26 7.12 -2.60
C THR A 57 -11.48 7.09 -3.92
N ARG A 58 -12.20 7.08 -5.04
CA ARG A 58 -11.55 7.14 -6.36
C ARG A 58 -10.66 8.39 -6.49
N ALA A 59 -11.13 9.55 -6.06
CA ALA A 59 -10.37 10.79 -6.09
C ALA A 59 -9.07 10.73 -5.24
N GLU A 60 -9.09 10.08 -4.08
CA GLU A 60 -7.87 9.86 -3.28
C GLU A 60 -6.89 8.94 -4.00
N ALA A 61 -7.39 7.88 -4.65
CA ALA A 61 -6.55 6.96 -5.40
C ALA A 61 -5.98 7.61 -6.68
N GLU A 62 -6.78 8.42 -7.39
CA GLU A 62 -6.38 9.18 -8.59
C GLU A 62 -5.36 10.29 -8.32
N ALA A 63 -5.21 10.70 -7.05
CA ALA A 63 -4.11 11.60 -6.67
C ALA A 63 -2.72 10.95 -6.81
N VAL A 64 -2.67 9.64 -7.06
CA VAL A 64 -1.44 8.84 -7.25
C VAL A 64 -1.50 7.98 -8.51
N HIS A 65 -2.60 7.27 -8.74
CA HIS A 65 -2.71 6.26 -9.79
C HIS A 65 -3.50 6.79 -10.98
N THR A 66 -3.15 6.33 -12.18
CA THR A 66 -3.91 6.67 -13.39
C THR A 66 -5.31 6.07 -13.34
N ALA A 67 -6.26 6.68 -14.08
CA ALA A 67 -7.61 6.14 -14.18
C ALA A 67 -7.59 4.71 -14.75
N GLU A 68 -6.72 4.45 -15.72
CA GLU A 68 -6.53 3.14 -16.33
C GLU A 68 -6.03 2.09 -15.34
N HIS A 69 -5.12 2.46 -14.43
CA HIS A 69 -4.65 1.57 -13.37
C HIS A 69 -5.78 1.20 -12.40
N LEU A 70 -6.61 2.18 -12.02
CA LEU A 70 -7.75 1.96 -11.14
C LEU A 70 -8.81 1.10 -11.81
N ASP A 71 -9.12 1.34 -13.08
CA ASP A 71 -10.07 0.53 -13.84
C ASP A 71 -9.57 -0.91 -14.01
N ALA A 72 -8.25 -1.09 -14.22
CA ALA A 72 -7.61 -2.40 -14.24
C ALA A 72 -7.71 -3.11 -12.88
N LEU A 73 -7.54 -2.39 -11.77
CA LEU A 73 -7.71 -2.95 -10.42
C LEU A 73 -9.14 -3.45 -10.20
N GLU A 74 -10.15 -2.66 -10.56
CA GLU A 74 -11.54 -3.05 -10.40
C GLU A 74 -11.88 -4.28 -11.26
N ALA A 75 -11.34 -4.35 -12.48
CA ALA A 75 -11.55 -5.48 -13.38
C ALA A 75 -10.95 -6.81 -12.88
N LEU A 76 -10.07 -6.79 -11.87
CA LEU A 76 -9.59 -8.02 -11.22
C LEU A 76 -10.68 -8.74 -10.42
N ALA A 77 -11.75 -8.05 -10.02
CA ALA A 77 -12.84 -8.65 -9.26
C ALA A 77 -13.56 -9.75 -10.05
N ASP A 78 -13.67 -9.57 -11.37
CA ASP A 78 -14.35 -10.47 -12.29
C ASP A 78 -13.40 -11.44 -13.01
N ALA A 79 -12.10 -11.34 -12.75
CA ALA A 79 -11.09 -12.16 -13.40
C ALA A 79 -10.86 -13.49 -12.65
N GLU A 80 -10.55 -14.54 -13.41
CA GLU A 80 -10.20 -15.84 -12.85
C GLU A 80 -8.95 -15.74 -11.95
N PRO A 81 -9.02 -16.18 -10.68
CA PRO A 81 -7.89 -16.10 -9.76
C PRO A 81 -6.67 -16.79 -10.34
N SER A 82 -5.55 -16.09 -10.41
CA SER A 82 -4.32 -16.65 -10.98
C SER A 82 -3.09 -16.33 -10.14
N LEU A 83 -2.21 -17.33 -10.03
CA LEU A 83 -0.84 -17.18 -9.57
C LEU A 83 0.01 -16.95 -10.80
N ARG A 84 0.82 -15.89 -10.82
CA ARG A 84 1.80 -15.67 -11.91
C ARG A 84 1.13 -15.64 -13.29
N GLY A 85 -0.08 -15.09 -13.37
CA GLY A 85 -0.89 -15.05 -14.58
C GLY A 85 -0.78 -13.68 -15.24
N ALA A 86 -0.44 -13.65 -16.52
CA ALA A 86 -0.61 -12.47 -17.36
C ALA A 86 -2.12 -12.17 -17.47
N TRP A 87 -2.66 -11.40 -16.53
CA TRP A 87 -3.97 -10.77 -16.73
C TRP A 87 -3.82 -9.76 -17.86
N ARG A 88 -4.38 -10.06 -19.03
CA ARG A 88 -4.50 -9.13 -20.16
C ARG A 88 -5.94 -8.62 -20.20
N GLY A 89 -6.25 -7.57 -19.46
CA GLY A 89 -7.52 -6.86 -19.60
C GLY A 89 -7.33 -5.39 -19.94
N GLY A 90 -8.38 -4.79 -20.50
CA GLY A 90 -8.38 -3.46 -21.11
C GLY A 90 -8.64 -3.52 -22.62
N ALA A 91 -9.45 -2.58 -23.13
CA ALA A 91 -9.70 -2.39 -24.56
C ALA A 91 -8.40 -1.96 -25.27
N GLY A 92 -7.53 -2.93 -25.56
CA GLY A 92 -6.17 -2.69 -26.07
C GLY A 92 -5.13 -3.77 -25.70
N GLY A 93 -5.44 -4.73 -24.83
CA GLY A 93 -4.62 -5.94 -24.63
C GLY A 93 -3.32 -5.79 -23.82
N GLY A 94 -3.19 -4.75 -22.98
CA GLY A 94 -1.89 -4.33 -22.44
C GLY A 94 -1.77 -4.12 -20.94
N TRP A 95 -2.23 -5.07 -20.12
CA TRP A 95 -1.75 -5.20 -18.74
C TRP A 95 -1.23 -6.62 -18.55
N SER A 96 -0.30 -6.82 -17.61
CA SER A 96 0.15 -8.15 -17.20
C SER A 96 0.55 -8.06 -15.75
N LEU A 97 -0.14 -8.78 -14.88
CA LEU A 97 0.36 -9.00 -13.53
C LEU A 97 1.69 -9.77 -13.62
N GLY A 98 2.70 -9.29 -12.90
CA GLY A 98 4.00 -9.91 -12.83
C GLY A 98 3.97 -11.27 -12.11
N ARG A 99 5.10 -11.99 -12.12
CA ARG A 99 5.24 -13.30 -11.42
C ARG A 99 5.23 -13.19 -9.90
N ASP A 100 5.20 -11.97 -9.39
CA ASP A 100 5.20 -11.50 -8.02
C ASP A 100 3.81 -10.96 -7.60
N MET A 101 2.77 -11.28 -8.37
CA MET A 101 1.40 -10.88 -8.10
C MET A 101 0.48 -12.11 -8.13
N PHE A 102 -0.62 -12.01 -7.39
CA PHE A 102 -1.75 -12.92 -7.41
C PHE A 102 -3.01 -12.10 -7.16
N HIS A 103 -4.18 -12.52 -7.64
CA HIS A 103 -5.44 -11.82 -7.40
C HIS A 103 -6.60 -12.80 -7.19
N ASP A 104 -7.64 -12.32 -6.52
CA ASP A 104 -8.97 -12.90 -6.40
C ASP A 104 -10.04 -11.79 -6.39
N ALA A 105 -11.31 -12.19 -6.29
CA ALA A 105 -12.45 -11.27 -6.28
C ALA A 105 -12.44 -10.22 -5.15
N GLN A 106 -11.64 -10.40 -4.09
CA GLN A 106 -11.54 -9.47 -2.96
C GLN A 106 -10.36 -8.49 -3.07
N THR A 107 -9.49 -8.67 -4.07
CA THR A 107 -8.26 -7.87 -4.25
C THR A 107 -8.51 -6.38 -4.29
N ALA A 108 -9.45 -5.94 -5.13
CA ALA A 108 -9.75 -4.52 -5.33
C ALA A 108 -10.25 -3.88 -4.03
N CYS A 109 -11.24 -4.52 -3.37
CA CYS A 109 -11.75 -4.06 -2.08
C CYS A 109 -10.64 -4.05 -1.02
N ALA A 110 -9.84 -5.11 -0.90
CA ALA A 110 -8.74 -5.16 0.06
C ALA A 110 -7.71 -4.04 -0.18
N ALA A 111 -7.34 -3.77 -1.43
CA ALA A 111 -6.43 -2.68 -1.79
C ALA A 111 -6.99 -1.30 -1.42
N ARG A 112 -8.28 -1.04 -1.72
CA ARG A 112 -8.94 0.22 -1.34
C ARG A 112 -9.05 0.37 0.18
N ARG A 113 -9.34 -0.69 0.92
CA ARG A 113 -9.40 -0.67 2.40
C ARG A 113 -8.03 -0.49 3.03
N ALA A 114 -6.98 -1.06 2.43
CA ALA A 114 -5.61 -0.82 2.85
C ALA A 114 -5.24 0.66 2.71
N ALA A 115 -5.42 1.23 1.51
CA ALA A 115 -5.12 2.64 1.25
C ALA A 115 -5.97 3.57 2.11
N GLY A 116 -7.29 3.38 2.15
CA GLY A 116 -8.21 4.21 2.92
C GLY A 116 -8.02 4.09 4.43
N GLY A 117 -7.56 2.93 4.92
CA GLY A 117 -7.14 2.74 6.30
C GLY A 117 -5.93 3.61 6.67
N VAL A 118 -4.90 3.66 5.80
CA VAL A 118 -3.74 4.53 6.01
C VAL A 118 -4.15 6.01 5.93
N VAL A 119 -5.02 6.38 4.98
CA VAL A 119 -5.55 7.76 4.91
C VAL A 119 -6.32 8.13 6.17
N ALA A 120 -7.26 7.30 6.64
CA ALA A 120 -8.04 7.58 7.83
C ALA A 120 -7.17 7.77 9.08
N LEU A 121 -6.10 6.99 9.20
CA LEU A 121 -5.13 7.12 10.28
C LEU A 121 -4.35 8.45 10.18
N THR A 122 -3.89 8.81 8.98
CA THR A 122 -3.23 10.09 8.71
C THR A 122 -4.14 11.27 9.03
N GLU A 123 -5.39 11.24 8.59
CA GLU A 123 -6.35 12.31 8.87
C GLU A 123 -6.63 12.44 10.38
N ALA A 124 -6.73 11.33 11.12
CA ALA A 124 -6.90 11.37 12.57
C ALA A 124 -5.70 12.00 13.29
N VAL A 125 -4.48 11.78 12.81
CA VAL A 125 -3.27 12.48 13.30
C VAL A 125 -3.35 13.98 12.97
N LEU A 126 -3.69 14.34 11.73
CA LEU A 126 -3.76 15.74 11.30
C LEU A 126 -4.86 16.53 12.03
N ARG A 127 -5.96 15.89 12.40
CA ARG A 127 -7.03 16.50 13.23
C ARG A 127 -6.69 16.56 14.73
N GLY A 128 -5.56 16.00 15.16
CA GLY A 128 -5.14 15.97 16.56
C GLY A 128 -5.93 14.99 17.43
N GLU A 129 -6.68 14.06 16.84
CA GLU A 129 -7.44 13.02 17.56
C GLU A 129 -6.50 11.97 18.18
N ILE A 130 -5.38 11.73 17.49
CA ILE A 130 -4.28 10.86 17.92
C ILE A 130 -2.95 11.55 17.64
N SER A 131 -1.92 11.19 18.39
CA SER A 131 -0.57 11.77 18.26
C SER A 131 0.31 11.06 17.23
N SER A 132 0.00 9.79 16.98
CA SER A 132 0.69 8.88 16.07
C SER A 132 -0.20 7.66 15.88
N GLY A 133 0.15 6.77 14.96
CA GLY A 133 -0.60 5.53 14.81
C GLY A 133 0.10 4.48 13.98
N PHE A 134 -0.52 3.31 13.93
CA PHE A 134 -0.05 2.17 13.16
C PHE A 134 -1.19 1.54 12.37
N ALA A 135 -0.99 1.36 11.06
CA ALA A 135 -1.97 0.74 10.17
C ALA A 135 -1.52 -0.69 9.82
N LEU A 136 -2.23 -1.68 10.35
CA LEU A 136 -2.08 -3.09 10.02
C LEU A 136 -2.90 -3.43 8.77
N VAL A 137 -2.35 -3.09 7.61
CA VAL A 137 -3.04 -3.19 6.33
C VAL A 137 -2.40 -4.21 5.39
N ARG A 138 -3.25 -4.77 4.52
CA ARG A 138 -2.88 -5.64 3.39
C ARG A 138 -3.88 -5.44 2.26
N PRO A 139 -3.48 -5.49 0.98
CA PRO A 139 -2.12 -5.75 0.45
C PRO A 139 -1.10 -4.63 0.78
N PRO A 140 0.22 -4.87 0.64
CA PRO A 140 1.24 -3.82 0.73
C PRO A 140 1.12 -2.80 -0.41
N GLY A 141 1.93 -1.73 -0.39
CA GLY A 141 1.80 -0.62 -1.34
C GLY A 141 3.06 -0.10 -2.03
N HIS A 142 4.26 -0.21 -1.43
CA HIS A 142 5.41 0.60 -1.84
C HIS A 142 6.01 0.31 -3.24
N HIS A 143 5.63 -0.82 -3.86
CA HIS A 143 6.05 -1.18 -5.23
C HIS A 143 5.04 -0.74 -6.30
N ALA A 144 3.83 -0.33 -5.92
CA ALA A 144 2.85 0.16 -6.87
C ALA A 144 3.27 1.55 -7.38
N CYS A 145 3.49 1.66 -8.69
CA CYS A 145 3.70 2.92 -9.41
C CYS A 145 2.35 3.52 -9.80
N GLU A 146 2.35 4.71 -10.42
CA GLU A 146 1.13 5.38 -10.91
C GLU A 146 0.31 4.51 -11.89
N ASP A 147 1.00 3.72 -12.71
CA ASP A 147 0.44 2.95 -13.82
C ASP A 147 0.80 1.46 -13.75
N ARG A 148 1.22 0.95 -12.59
CA ARG A 148 1.71 -0.44 -12.50
C ARG A 148 1.55 -1.04 -11.10
N MET A 149 0.96 -2.24 -11.06
CA MET A 149 0.96 -3.12 -9.90
C MET A 149 2.20 -4.03 -9.91
N ALA A 150 2.89 -4.18 -8.77
CA ALA A 150 4.10 -4.98 -8.65
C ALA A 150 4.37 -5.36 -7.19
N GLY A 151 5.15 -6.41 -6.93
CA GLY A 151 5.62 -6.78 -5.60
C GLY A 151 4.52 -6.97 -4.56
N PHE A 152 3.44 -7.68 -4.94
CA PHE A 152 2.20 -7.81 -4.18
C PHE A 152 1.41 -6.50 -3.94
N CYS A 153 1.84 -5.38 -4.50
CA CYS A 153 1.26 -4.05 -4.29
C CYS A 153 0.32 -3.67 -5.43
N PHE A 154 -0.92 -3.29 -5.07
CA PHE A 154 -1.97 -2.88 -6.00
C PHE A 154 -2.20 -1.37 -5.98
N LEU A 155 -2.24 -0.79 -4.77
CA LEU A 155 -2.30 0.65 -4.56
C LEU A 155 -1.19 1.04 -3.61
N ASN A 156 -0.49 2.13 -3.93
CA ASN A 156 0.51 2.69 -3.04
C ASN A 156 -0.16 3.44 -1.88
N SER A 157 -0.49 2.70 -0.82
CA SER A 157 -1.22 3.21 0.35
C SER A 157 -0.50 4.39 1.04
N VAL A 158 0.84 4.37 1.08
CA VAL A 158 1.65 5.44 1.67
C VAL A 158 1.62 6.68 0.79
N ALA A 159 1.75 6.53 -0.53
CA ALA A 159 1.66 7.66 -1.45
C ALA A 159 0.28 8.31 -1.44
N VAL A 160 -0.79 7.50 -1.41
CA VAL A 160 -2.18 8.01 -1.33
C VAL A 160 -2.38 8.81 -0.04
N ALA A 161 -1.87 8.32 1.09
CA ALA A 161 -1.92 9.06 2.36
C ALA A 161 -1.07 10.33 2.35
N ALA A 162 0.11 10.32 1.72
CA ALA A 162 0.94 11.51 1.56
C ALA A 162 0.24 12.59 0.71
N ARG A 163 -0.38 12.20 -0.41
CA ARG A 163 -1.19 13.11 -1.25
C ARG A 163 -2.40 13.64 -0.49
N ALA A 164 -3.09 12.81 0.30
CA ALA A 164 -4.18 13.27 1.17
C ALA A 164 -3.72 14.32 2.19
N ALA A 165 -2.54 14.12 2.80
CA ALA A 165 -1.96 15.05 3.76
C ALA A 165 -1.51 16.38 3.12
N LEU A 166 -1.01 16.34 1.88
CA LEU A 166 -0.62 17.52 1.10
C LEU A 166 -1.80 18.26 0.45
N SER A 167 -2.99 17.64 0.42
CA SER A 167 -4.20 18.27 -0.11
C SER A 167 -4.58 19.52 0.70
N PRO A 168 -5.41 20.43 0.15
CA PRO A 168 -5.92 21.58 0.91
C PRO A 168 -6.63 21.20 2.22
N ARG A 169 -7.23 20.00 2.29
CA ARG A 169 -7.87 19.48 3.50
C ARG A 169 -6.86 18.97 4.53
N GLY A 170 -5.75 18.37 4.07
CA GLY A 170 -4.67 17.89 4.94
C GLY A 170 -3.75 19.01 5.44
N GLY A 171 -3.58 20.07 4.63
CA GLY A 171 -2.92 21.32 5.02
C GLY A 171 -1.41 21.22 5.21
N LEU A 172 -0.79 20.07 4.97
CA LEU A 172 0.67 19.95 5.01
C LEU A 172 1.29 20.53 3.75
N ARG A 173 2.49 21.08 3.90
CA ARG A 173 3.32 21.57 2.78
C ARG A 173 4.46 20.62 2.42
N ARG A 174 4.82 19.71 3.33
CA ARG A 174 5.92 18.77 3.19
C ARG A 174 5.61 17.48 3.93
N VAL A 175 6.02 16.36 3.36
CA VAL A 175 5.92 15.01 3.92
C VAL A 175 7.28 14.32 3.82
N LEU A 176 7.66 13.58 4.85
CA LEU A 176 8.79 12.65 4.82
C LEU A 176 8.23 11.22 4.80
N VAL A 177 8.64 10.43 3.82
CA VAL A 177 8.39 8.99 3.75
C VAL A 177 9.69 8.25 4.04
N VAL A 178 9.71 7.47 5.12
CA VAL A 178 10.81 6.58 5.50
C VAL A 178 10.39 5.15 5.21
N ASP A 179 11.05 4.52 4.25
CA ASP A 179 10.87 3.12 3.89
C ASP A 179 12.04 2.27 4.41
N TRP A 180 11.75 1.44 5.41
CA TRP A 180 12.72 0.51 6.00
C TRP A 180 12.51 -0.93 5.54
N ASP A 181 11.62 -1.17 4.57
CA ASP A 181 11.43 -2.52 4.04
C ASP A 181 12.73 -3.00 3.39
N VAL A 182 12.97 -4.30 3.44
CA VAL A 182 14.19 -4.88 2.87
C VAL A 182 14.24 -4.72 1.34
N HIS A 183 13.09 -4.54 0.68
CA HIS A 183 12.98 -4.21 -0.73
C HIS A 183 12.88 -2.70 -0.95
N HIS A 184 13.44 -2.24 -2.06
CA HIS A 184 13.29 -0.84 -2.46
C HIS A 184 11.82 -0.54 -2.80
N GLY A 185 11.22 0.46 -2.15
CA GLY A 185 9.93 1.04 -2.56
C GLY A 185 10.02 1.83 -3.87
N ASP A 186 10.37 1.17 -4.97
CA ASP A 186 10.55 1.76 -6.30
C ASP A 186 9.29 2.44 -6.84
N GLY A 187 8.10 1.94 -6.47
CA GLY A 187 6.83 2.60 -6.78
C GLY A 187 6.71 3.95 -6.08
N THR A 188 6.98 3.99 -4.77
CA THR A 188 6.97 5.23 -3.99
C THR A 188 8.00 6.22 -4.50
N GLN A 189 9.21 5.76 -4.85
CA GLN A 189 10.23 6.61 -5.44
C GLN A 189 9.73 7.24 -6.75
N ALA A 190 9.21 6.41 -7.67
CA ALA A 190 8.75 6.89 -8.97
C ALA A 190 7.63 7.95 -8.86
N ILE A 191 6.68 7.77 -7.93
CA ILE A 191 5.55 8.70 -7.71
C ILE A 191 6.02 10.09 -7.23
N PHE A 192 7.13 10.14 -6.48
CA PHE A 192 7.61 11.37 -5.83
C PHE A 192 8.95 11.88 -6.35
N GLU A 193 9.53 11.25 -7.39
CA GLU A 193 10.87 11.54 -7.90
C GLU A 193 11.08 13.04 -8.20
N GLU A 194 10.05 13.69 -8.78
CA GLU A 194 10.08 15.09 -9.17
C GLU A 194 9.25 16.00 -8.23
N ASP A 195 8.75 15.48 -7.09
CA ASP A 195 7.90 16.22 -6.16
C ASP A 195 8.68 16.71 -4.92
N PRO A 196 9.08 17.99 -4.85
CA PRO A 196 9.86 18.52 -3.75
C PRO A 196 9.07 18.63 -2.43
N ALA A 197 7.74 18.43 -2.45
CA ALA A 197 6.95 18.37 -1.23
C ALA A 197 7.11 17.03 -0.50
N VAL A 198 7.68 16.00 -1.13
CA VAL A 198 7.86 14.68 -0.52
C VAL A 198 9.33 14.27 -0.54
N LEU A 199 9.94 14.18 0.63
CA LEU A 199 11.24 13.53 0.76
C LEU A 199 11.02 12.03 0.93
N PHE A 200 11.53 11.23 0.00
CA PHE A 200 11.55 9.77 0.11
C PHE A 200 12.94 9.26 0.51
N PHE A 201 12.99 8.49 1.59
CA PHE A 201 14.20 7.81 2.05
C PHE A 201 13.93 6.32 2.16
N SER A 202 14.72 5.50 1.47
CA SER A 202 14.62 4.03 1.53
C SER A 202 15.96 3.39 1.89
N LEU A 203 15.95 2.53 2.91
CA LEU A 203 17.05 1.63 3.22
C LEU A 203 16.65 0.21 2.83
N HIS A 204 17.31 -0.35 1.82
CA HIS A 204 16.97 -1.66 1.28
C HIS A 204 18.20 -2.50 0.93
N ARG A 205 18.01 -3.81 0.84
CA ARG A 205 19.04 -4.72 0.34
C ARG A 205 19.21 -4.49 -1.16
N PHE A 206 20.46 -4.32 -1.59
CA PHE A 206 20.81 -4.13 -2.99
C PHE A 206 21.81 -5.20 -3.45
N GLY A 207 21.62 -5.75 -4.64
CA GLY A 207 22.52 -6.76 -5.20
C GLY A 207 21.92 -7.56 -6.36
N ARG A 208 22.76 -8.36 -7.03
CA ARG A 208 22.31 -9.24 -8.13
C ARG A 208 21.26 -10.22 -7.63
N GLY A 209 20.15 -10.32 -8.37
CA GLY A 209 19.08 -11.27 -8.09
C GLY A 209 18.12 -10.87 -6.96
N PHE A 210 18.27 -9.67 -6.37
CA PHE A 210 17.35 -9.18 -5.35
C PHE A 210 16.30 -8.25 -5.97
N PHE A 211 15.02 -8.49 -5.72
CA PHE A 211 13.90 -7.69 -6.22
C PHE A 211 13.91 -6.27 -5.63
N PRO A 212 13.54 -5.20 -6.37
CA PRO A 212 13.08 -5.17 -7.76
C PRO A 212 14.19 -5.23 -8.82
N GLY A 213 15.46 -5.33 -8.41
CA GLY A 213 16.61 -5.53 -9.29
C GLY A 213 17.49 -4.29 -9.46
N ALA A 214 18.73 -4.52 -9.91
CA ALA A 214 19.74 -3.47 -10.10
C ALA A 214 19.48 -2.51 -11.27
N ALA A 215 18.40 -2.73 -12.04
CA ALA A 215 17.96 -1.84 -13.12
C ALA A 215 17.13 -0.65 -12.59
N ALA A 216 16.68 -0.69 -11.34
CA ALA A 216 16.18 0.48 -10.59
C ALA A 216 17.34 1.42 -10.22
N ARG A 217 18.22 1.72 -11.18
CA ARG A 217 19.22 2.77 -11.03
C ARG A 217 18.46 4.08 -10.92
N SER A 218 18.65 4.78 -9.80
CA SER A 218 18.34 6.20 -9.71
C SER A 218 18.95 6.91 -10.91
N ARG A 219 18.13 7.62 -11.67
CA ARG A 219 18.64 8.66 -12.56
C ARG A 219 18.98 9.83 -11.65
N ALA A 220 20.26 9.92 -11.27
CA ALA A 220 20.85 10.98 -10.46
C ALA A 220 20.40 10.97 -8.98
N PRO A 221 21.16 11.59 -8.05
CA PRO A 221 20.67 11.84 -6.70
C PRO A 221 19.43 12.73 -6.79
N GLY A 222 18.37 12.36 -6.08
CA GLY A 222 17.13 13.12 -6.02
C GLY A 222 17.41 14.60 -5.78
N ARG A 223 16.70 15.47 -6.51
CA ARG A 223 16.76 16.93 -6.34
C ARG A 223 15.91 17.40 -5.15
N GLY A 224 15.99 16.64 -4.05
CA GLY A 224 15.37 16.98 -2.77
C GLY A 224 16.20 17.99 -1.98
#